data_AF-A0A7W1NY18-F1
#
_entry.id   AF-A0A7W1NY18-F1
#
_cell.length_a   1.000
_cell.length_b   1.000
_cell.length_c   1.000
_cell.angle_alpha   90.00
_cell.angle_beta   90.00
_cell.angle_gamma   90.00
#
_symmetry.space_group_name_H-M   'P 1'
#
loop_
_entity.id
_entity.type
_entity.pdbx_description
1 polymer ?
#
loop_
_entity_poly.entity_id
_entity_poly.type
_entity_poly.pdbx_seq_one_letter_code
_entity_poly.pdbx_strand_id
1 'polypeptide(L)'
;MKVSEKISWNHSPAVLGMSMIAGLGVILIIIALGIGVIQGTAADSNTVAITFVSGIGLFLIGAVGWFGLTQPQKHFDDINQPLDDGSHGHTEPHDEHAIVPAAETVPVVHH
;
A
#
# COMPACT_ATOMS: atom_id res chain seq x y z
N MET A 1 -7.25 18.48 25.08
CA MET A 1 -6.11 17.55 25.02
C MET A 1 -6.35 16.60 23.85
N LYS A 2 -5.62 16.75 22.74
CA LYS A 2 -5.70 15.80 21.61
C LYS A 2 -4.86 14.58 22.00
N VAL A 3 -5.53 13.45 22.21
CA VAL A 3 -4.85 12.17 22.43
C VAL A 3 -4.18 11.82 21.11
N SER A 4 -2.85 11.85 21.09
CA SER A 4 -2.03 11.36 19.99
C SER A 4 -2.34 9.87 19.83
N GLU A 5 -3.17 9.56 18.83
CA GLU A 5 -3.49 8.20 18.43
C GLU A 5 -2.17 7.56 17.95
N LYS A 6 -1.60 6.70 18.78
CA LYS A 6 -0.40 5.95 18.43
C LYS A 6 -0.78 5.04 17.26
N ILE A 7 -0.23 5.34 16.07
CA ILE A 7 -0.26 4.43 14.92
C ILE A 7 0.40 3.13 15.38
N SER A 8 -0.39 2.13 15.75
CA SER A 8 0.13 0.80 16.06
C SER A 8 0.44 0.10 14.74
N TRP A 9 1.72 0.04 14.38
CA TRP A 9 2.23 -0.81 13.31
C TRP A 9 2.09 -2.28 13.73
N ASN A 10 0.86 -2.79 13.78
CA ASN A 10 0.58 -4.19 14.07
C ASN A 10 0.97 -5.02 12.84
N HIS A 11 2.25 -5.41 12.79
CA HIS A 11 2.75 -6.34 11.80
C HIS A 11 2.08 -7.70 12.05
N SER A 12 1.23 -8.14 11.12
CA SER A 12 0.62 -9.46 11.21
C SER A 12 1.72 -10.53 11.13
N PRO A 13 1.89 -11.37 12.17
CA PRO A 13 2.94 -12.40 12.18
C PRO A 13 2.75 -13.40 11.02
N ALA A 14 1.51 -13.60 10.56
CA ALA A 14 1.22 -14.42 9.40
C ALA A 14 1.74 -13.80 8.09
N VAL A 15 1.58 -12.48 7.93
CA VAL A 15 2.13 -11.75 6.76
C VAL A 15 3.65 -11.81 6.77
N LEU A 16 4.28 -11.61 7.93
CA LEU A 16 5.74 -11.75 8.08
C LEU A 16 6.19 -13.17 7.73
N GLY A 17 5.51 -14.20 8.24
CA GLY A 17 5.83 -15.60 7.97
C GLY A 17 5.76 -15.93 6.47
N MET A 18 4.71 -15.48 5.78
CA MET A 18 4.56 -15.69 4.33
C MET A 18 5.66 -14.96 3.54
N SER A 19 6.03 -13.74 3.94
CA SER A 19 7.15 -13.01 3.33
C SER A 19 8.50 -13.72 3.54
N MET A 20 8.73 -14.31 4.72
CA MET A 20 9.95 -15.09 4.97
C MET A 20 10.01 -16.36 4.13
N ILE A 21 8.88 -17.08 3.97
CA ILE A 21 8.78 -18.25 3.09
C ILE A 21 9.07 -17.86 1.64
N ALA A 22 8.49 -16.74 1.17
CA ALA A 22 8.74 -16.23 -0.17
C ALA A 22 10.22 -15.87 -0.37
N GLY A 23 10.83 -15.16 0.59
CA GLY A 23 12.25 -14.80 0.56
C GLY A 23 13.18 -16.01 0.57
N LEU A 24 12.87 -17.05 1.36
CA LEU A 24 13.63 -18.30 1.37
C LEU A 24 13.59 -18.99 -0.01
N GLY A 25 12.43 -18.99 -0.67
CA GLY A 25 12.30 -19.51 -2.02
C GLY A 25 13.23 -18.82 -3.02
N VAL A 26 13.32 -17.49 -2.96
CA VAL A 26 14.23 -16.69 -3.79
C VAL A 26 15.70 -17.01 -3.49
N ILE A 27 16.07 -17.15 -2.22
CA ILE A 27 17.44 -17.52 -1.82
C ILE A 27 17.84 -18.87 -2.44
N LEU A 28 16.96 -19.88 -2.37
CA LEU A 28 17.24 -21.19 -2.96
C LEU A 28 17.38 -21.14 -4.48
N ILE A 29 16.56 -20.34 -5.16
CA ILE A 29 16.69 -20.11 -6.60
C ILE A 29 18.07 -19.53 -6.93
N ILE A 30 18.50 -18.49 -6.21
CA ILE A 30 19.80 -17.84 -6.43
C ILE A 30 20.94 -18.83 -6.18
N ILE A 31 20.88 -19.63 -5.11
CA ILE A 31 21.89 -20.66 -4.81
C ILE A 31 21.96 -21.70 -5.93
N ALA A 32 20.82 -22.21 -6.40
CA ALA A 32 20.77 -23.20 -7.47
C ALA A 32 21.38 -22.66 -8.78
N LEU A 33 21.04 -21.43 -9.15
CA LEU A 33 21.59 -20.75 -10.33
C LEU A 33 23.11 -20.51 -10.17
N GLY A 34 23.54 -20.08 -8.98
CA GLY A 34 24.96 -19.88 -8.67
C GLY A 34 25.77 -21.16 -8.81
N ILE A 35 25.28 -22.28 -8.26
CA ILE A 35 25.92 -23.60 -8.42
C ILE A 35 25.99 -24.00 -9.89
N GLY A 36 24.89 -23.87 -10.63
CA GLY A 36 24.83 -24.20 -12.05
C GLY A 36 25.83 -23.42 -12.89
N VAL A 37 26.01 -22.12 -12.61
CA VAL A 37 26.98 -21.28 -13.33
C VAL A 37 28.43 -21.58 -12.92
N ILE A 38 28.70 -21.73 -11.62
CA ILE A 38 30.08 -21.93 -11.12
C ILE A 38 30.61 -23.31 -11.50
N GLN A 39 29.80 -24.36 -11.36
CA GLN A 39 30.23 -25.74 -11.60
C GLN A 39 29.97 -26.20 -13.04
N GLY A 40 29.07 -25.55 -13.79
CA GLY A 40 28.78 -25.88 -15.17
C GLY A 40 28.42 -27.36 -15.37
N THR A 41 29.14 -28.04 -16.26
CA THR A 41 28.92 -29.47 -16.56
C THR A 41 29.29 -30.43 -15.42
N ALA A 42 30.04 -29.97 -14.41
CA ALA A 42 30.36 -30.76 -13.24
C ALA A 42 29.24 -30.75 -12.18
N ALA A 43 28.25 -29.87 -12.31
CA ALA A 43 27.14 -29.76 -11.38
C ALA A 43 26.22 -30.99 -11.48
N ASP A 44 25.81 -31.53 -10.32
CA ASP A 44 24.73 -32.51 -10.29
C ASP A 44 23.41 -31.85 -10.71
N SER A 45 22.98 -32.18 -11.93
CA SER A 45 21.78 -31.64 -12.55
C SER A 45 20.52 -31.93 -11.75
N ASN A 46 20.44 -33.09 -11.09
CA ASN A 46 19.27 -33.46 -10.30
C ASN A 46 19.19 -32.59 -9.04
N THR A 47 20.31 -32.42 -8.33
CA THR A 47 20.38 -31.56 -7.15
C THR A 47 20.06 -30.10 -7.49
N VAL A 48 20.61 -29.56 -8.59
CA VAL A 48 20.31 -28.19 -9.03
C VAL A 48 18.83 -28.03 -9.39
N ALA A 49 18.26 -28.97 -10.16
CA ALA A 49 16.87 -28.92 -10.58
C ALA A 49 15.91 -28.99 -9.38
N ILE A 50 16.13 -29.92 -8.45
CA ILE A 50 15.30 -30.07 -7.25
C ILE A 50 15.38 -28.81 -6.38
N THR A 51 16.58 -28.25 -6.17
CA THR A 51 16.77 -27.03 -5.37
C THR A 51 16.04 -25.85 -6.01
N PHE A 52 16.16 -25.69 -7.33
CA PHE A 52 15.50 -24.62 -8.07
C PHE A 52 13.96 -24.74 -8.02
N VAL A 53 13.42 -25.93 -8.30
CA VAL A 53 11.97 -26.19 -8.26
C VAL A 53 11.41 -26.03 -6.84
N SER A 54 12.14 -26.47 -5.82
CA SER A 54 11.77 -26.27 -4.41
C SER A 54 11.74 -24.79 -4.05
N GLY A 55 12.72 -24.01 -4.54
CA GLY A 55 12.75 -22.56 -4.40
C GLY A 55 11.54 -21.87 -5.05
N ILE A 56 11.16 -22.28 -6.27
CA ILE A 56 9.94 -21.79 -6.93
C ILE A 56 8.71 -22.15 -6.11
N GLY A 57 8.60 -23.40 -5.65
CA GLY A 57 7.46 -23.85 -4.84
C GLY A 57 7.28 -23.02 -3.58
N LEU A 58 8.37 -22.80 -2.82
CA LEU A 58 8.35 -21.94 -1.62
C LEU A 58 8.00 -20.49 -1.96
N PHE A 59 8.57 -19.94 -3.03
CA PHE A 59 8.24 -18.58 -3.46
C PHE A 59 6.75 -18.44 -3.78
N LEU A 60 6.18 -19.37 -4.55
CA LEU A 60 4.76 -19.34 -4.92
C LEU A 60 3.86 -19.49 -3.70
N ILE A 61 4.16 -20.42 -2.78
CA ILE A 61 3.38 -20.60 -1.55
C ILE A 61 3.42 -19.32 -0.71
N GLY A 62 4.60 -18.73 -0.51
CA GLY A 62 4.75 -17.49 0.25
C GLY A 62 4.05 -16.31 -0.42
N ALA A 63 4.19 -16.15 -1.73
CA ALA A 63 3.58 -15.06 -2.48
C ALA A 63 2.05 -15.15 -2.54
N VAL A 64 1.50 -16.34 -2.83
CA VAL A 64 0.05 -16.59 -2.85
C VAL A 64 -0.54 -16.47 -1.44
N GLY A 65 0.14 -17.03 -0.44
CA GLY A 65 -0.26 -16.90 0.96
C GLY A 65 -0.29 -15.43 1.41
N TRP A 66 0.74 -14.66 1.06
CA TRP A 66 0.79 -13.22 1.31
C TRP A 66 -0.36 -12.48 0.62
N PHE A 67 -0.58 -12.72 -0.67
CA PHE A 67 -1.66 -12.09 -1.44
C PHE A 67 -3.04 -12.40 -0.85
N GLY A 68 -3.26 -13.64 -0.43
CA GLY A 68 -4.51 -14.06 0.22
C GLY A 68 -4.73 -13.42 1.59
N LEU A 69 -3.67 -13.12 2.33
CA LEU A 69 -3.73 -12.49 3.65
C LEU A 69 -3.90 -10.97 3.57
N THR A 70 -3.15 -10.30 2.68
CA THR A 70 -3.20 -8.84 2.55
C THR A 70 -4.37 -8.36 1.69
N GLN A 71 -4.86 -9.22 0.80
CA GLN A 71 -5.99 -8.96 -0.10
C GLN A 71 -5.91 -7.54 -0.70
N PRO A 72 -4.80 -7.19 -1.37
CA PRO A 72 -4.57 -5.83 -1.84
C PRO A 72 -5.71 -5.35 -2.74
N GLN A 73 -6.37 -6.28 -3.45
CA GLN A 73 -7.49 -5.98 -4.33
C GLN A 73 -8.73 -5.38 -3.64
N LYS A 74 -8.89 -5.57 -2.33
CA LYS A 74 -10.04 -5.02 -1.59
C LYS A 74 -9.86 -3.56 -1.20
N HIS A 75 -8.63 -3.05 -1.28
CA HIS A 75 -8.27 -1.69 -0.90
C HIS A 75 -7.93 -0.83 -2.14
N PHE A 76 -8.33 -1.26 -3.34
CA PHE A 76 -8.32 -0.37 -4.49
C PHE A 76 -9.38 0.70 -4.25
N ASP A 77 -8.91 1.94 -4.15
CA ASP A 77 -9.71 3.13 -3.96
C ASP A 77 -10.71 3.26 -5.12
N ASP A 78 -11.99 3.43 -4.80
CA ASP A 78 -13.00 3.72 -5.81
C ASP A 78 -12.66 5.09 -6.38
N ILE A 79 -12.26 5.16 -7.67
CA ILE A 79 -11.87 6.42 -8.32
C ILE A 79 -12.98 7.48 -8.27
N ASN A 80 -14.24 7.09 -8.01
CA ASN A 80 -15.37 8.00 -7.88
C ASN A 80 -15.59 8.47 -6.43
N GLN A 81 -14.89 7.91 -5.46
CA GLN A 81 -14.84 8.43 -4.10
C GLN A 81 -13.53 9.19 -3.93
N PRO A 82 -13.57 10.51 -3.71
CA PRO A 82 -12.36 11.23 -3.34
C PRO A 82 -11.86 10.64 -2.02
N LEU A 83 -10.61 10.19 -2.03
CA LEU A 83 -9.90 9.83 -0.81
C LEU A 83 -9.96 11.06 0.10
N ASP A 84 -10.70 11.01 1.21
CA ASP A 84 -10.71 12.08 2.21
C ASP A 84 -9.34 12.08 2.91
N ASP A 85 -8.37 12.65 2.21
CA ASP A 85 -7.14 13.10 2.79
C ASP A 85 -7.52 14.33 3.60
N GLY A 86 -7.41 14.29 4.93
CA GLY A 86 -7.75 15.41 5.82
C GLY A 86 -6.92 16.70 5.59
N SER A 87 -6.37 16.91 4.39
CA SER A 87 -5.57 18.02 3.87
C SER A 87 -6.31 18.94 2.89
N HIS A 88 -7.54 18.65 2.46
CA HIS A 88 -8.27 19.52 1.52
C HIS A 88 -9.60 20.11 2.03
N GLY A 89 -9.70 20.31 3.34
CA GLY A 89 -10.77 21.09 3.98
C GLY A 89 -10.29 22.47 4.44
N HIS A 90 -10.00 23.40 3.52
CA HIS A 90 -10.06 24.83 3.89
C HIS A 90 -11.52 25.26 3.98
N THR A 91 -12.22 24.81 5.02
CA THR A 91 -13.41 25.48 5.53
C THR A 91 -13.02 26.14 6.85
N GLU A 92 -12.19 27.17 6.74
CA GLU A 92 -12.27 28.27 7.70
C GLU A 92 -13.69 28.85 7.57
N PRO A 93 -14.44 29.04 8.66
CA PRO A 93 -15.64 29.84 8.61
C PRO A 93 -15.18 31.29 8.43
N HIS A 94 -15.14 31.76 7.18
CA HIS A 94 -15.05 33.19 6.91
C HIS A 94 -16.39 33.82 7.31
N ASP A 95 -16.48 34.18 8.58
CA ASP A 95 -17.37 35.25 9.05
C ASP A 95 -17.04 36.54 8.26
N GLU A 96 -18.11 37.27 7.94
CA GLU A 96 -18.14 38.66 7.50
C GLU A 96 -17.66 39.00 6.07
N HIS A 97 -18.54 38.83 5.08
CA HIS A 97 -18.87 39.90 4.13
C HIS A 97 -20.29 39.69 3.58
N ALA A 98 -21.28 40.21 4.32
CA ALA A 98 -22.65 40.32 3.83
C ALA A 98 -22.68 41.24 2.59
N ILE A 99 -23.09 40.70 1.44
CA ILE A 99 -23.47 41.51 0.28
C ILE A 99 -24.86 42.07 0.56
N VAL A 100 -24.90 43.33 1.02
CA VAL A 100 -26.15 44.08 1.16
C VAL A 100 -26.57 44.57 -0.22
N PRO A 101 -27.79 44.26 -0.71
CA PRO A 101 -28.29 44.83 -1.96
C PRO A 101 -28.49 46.34 -1.76
N ALA A 102 -27.99 47.13 -2.71
CA ALA A 102 -28.09 48.58 -2.68
C ALA A 102 -29.57 49.02 -2.65
N ALA A 103 -30.00 49.60 -1.53
CA ALA A 103 -31.32 50.20 -1.40
C ALA A 103 -31.42 51.45 -2.27
N GLU A 104 -32.50 51.50 -3.02
CA GLU A 104 -32.95 52.53 -3.94
C GLU A 104 -33.00 53.91 -3.27
N THR A 105 -32.29 54.90 -3.83
CA THR A 105 -32.30 56.29 -3.35
C THR A 105 -33.61 56.97 -3.73
N VAL A 106 -34.49 57.23 -2.76
CA VAL A 106 -35.61 58.15 -2.91
C VAL A 106 -35.19 59.53 -2.39
N PRO A 107 -35.33 60.64 -3.15
CA PRO A 107 -34.87 61.95 -2.73
C PRO A 107 -35.83 62.57 -1.70
N VAL A 108 -35.27 63.19 -0.66
CA VAL A 108 -36.00 63.92 0.37
C VAL A 108 -36.53 65.24 -0.21
N VAL A 109 -37.86 65.40 -0.18
CA VAL A 109 -38.53 66.69 -0.47
C VAL A 109 -38.49 67.54 0.81
N HIS A 110 -37.90 68.73 0.70
CA HIS A 110 -37.93 69.76 1.74
C HIS A 110 -39.33 70.38 1.84
N HIS A 111 -39.88 70.43 3.06
CA HIS A 111 -40.96 71.33 3.46
C HIS A 111 -40.54 72.10 4.70
#